data_AF-K2CUL9-F1
#
_entry.id   AF-K2CUL9-F1
#
_cell.length_a   1.000
_cell.length_b   1.000
_cell.length_c   1.000
_cell.angle_alpha   90.00
_cell.angle_beta   90.00
_cell.angle_gamma   90.00
#
_symmetry.space_group_name_H-M   'P 1'
#
loop_
_entity.id
_entity.type
_entity.pdbx_description
1 polymer ?
#
loop_
_entity_poly.entity_id
_entity_poly.type
_entity_poly.pdbx_seq_one_letter_code
_entity_poly.pdbx_strand_id
1 'polypeptide(L)'
;MRCSYLHEGGNKILDQRARKALDDFHFITPPGNGSVVHMNQSNATLQLQVDIFAMDMADAVDAWANSVANDTQIQERMKALLVIHDSSGGVWF
;
A
#
# COMPACT_ATOMS: atom_id res chain seq x y z
N MET A 1 -15.87 -16.41 -39.68
CA MET A 1 -14.53 -16.59 -39.07
C MET A 1 -14.68 -16.49 -37.56
N ARG A 2 -14.12 -17.47 -36.85
CA ARG A 2 -14.09 -17.55 -35.38
C ARG A 2 -13.04 -16.59 -34.83
N CYS A 3 -13.27 -16.15 -33.58
CA CYS A 3 -12.30 -15.63 -32.61
C CYS A 3 -11.53 -14.34 -32.94
N SER A 4 -11.80 -13.32 -32.12
CA SER A 4 -10.85 -12.33 -31.55
C SER A 4 -11.74 -11.21 -30.97
N TYR A 5 -11.81 -10.92 -29.67
CA TYR A 5 -10.73 -10.61 -28.74
C TYR A 5 -11.21 -10.82 -27.30
N LEU A 6 -10.68 -11.85 -26.65
CA LEU A 6 -10.75 -12.05 -25.21
C LEU A 6 -9.39 -11.67 -24.62
N HIS A 7 -9.00 -10.38 -24.63
CA HIS A 7 -7.82 -9.92 -23.87
C HIS A 7 -7.69 -8.39 -23.71
N GLU A 8 -8.68 -7.71 -23.13
CA GLU A 8 -8.47 -6.33 -22.62
C GLU A 8 -9.36 -5.94 -21.43
N GLY A 9 -10.09 -6.90 -20.85
CA GLY A 9 -11.01 -6.65 -19.72
C GLY A 9 -10.34 -6.63 -18.35
N GLY A 10 -9.13 -7.21 -18.21
CA GLY A 10 -8.46 -7.35 -16.91
C GLY A 10 -8.02 -6.02 -16.31
N ASN A 11 -7.37 -5.18 -17.11
CA ASN A 11 -6.84 -3.90 -16.63
C ASN A 11 -7.95 -2.90 -16.30
N LYS A 12 -9.00 -2.79 -17.13
CA LYS A 12 -10.13 -1.88 -16.86
C LYS A 12 -10.91 -2.25 -15.60
N ILE A 13 -11.04 -3.54 -15.28
CA ILE A 13 -11.73 -3.99 -14.06
C ILE A 13 -10.87 -3.70 -12.81
N LEU A 14 -9.55 -3.88 -12.89
CA LEU A 14 -8.64 -3.52 -11.81
C LEU A 14 -8.63 -2.00 -11.56
N ASP A 15 -8.55 -1.20 -12.64
CA ASP A 15 -8.68 0.25 -12.57
C ASP A 15 -10.00 0.66 -11.92
N GLN A 16 -11.13 0.07 -12.33
CA GLN A 16 -12.45 0.37 -11.76
C GLN A 16 -12.58 -0.04 -10.28
N ARG A 17 -12.01 -1.18 -9.88
CA ARG A 17 -12.04 -1.63 -8.48
C ARG A 17 -11.14 -0.79 -7.59
N ALA A 18 -9.92 -0.48 -8.04
CA ALA A 18 -9.01 0.39 -7.32
C ALA A 18 -9.60 1.81 -7.19
N ARG A 19 -10.18 2.34 -8.27
CA ARG A 19 -10.90 3.63 -8.26
C ARG A 19 -12.05 3.63 -7.25
N LYS A 20 -12.88 2.58 -7.26
CA LYS A 20 -14.00 2.47 -6.33
C LYS A 20 -13.55 2.35 -4.87
N ALA A 21 -12.51 1.56 -4.59
CA ALA A 21 -11.94 1.50 -3.26
C ALA A 21 -11.41 2.88 -2.83
N LEU A 22 -10.77 3.63 -3.73
CA LEU A 22 -10.32 5.00 -3.44
C LEU A 22 -11.47 6.00 -3.26
N ASP A 23 -12.63 5.81 -3.89
CA ASP A 23 -13.85 6.58 -3.58
C ASP A 23 -14.40 6.23 -2.18
N ASP A 24 -14.19 4.99 -1.72
CA ASP A 24 -14.59 4.51 -0.40
C ASP A 24 -13.59 4.92 0.71
N PHE A 25 -12.38 5.39 0.37
CA PHE A 25 -11.36 5.87 1.33
C PHE A 25 -11.02 7.35 1.13
N HIS A 26 -11.29 8.18 2.13
CA HIS A 26 -10.90 9.58 2.13
C HIS A 26 -9.67 9.81 3.01
N PHE A 27 -8.53 10.06 2.39
CA PHE A 27 -7.33 10.47 3.11
C PHE A 27 -7.39 11.95 3.47
N ILE A 28 -7.14 12.26 4.74
CA ILE A 28 -7.10 13.62 5.25
C ILE A 28 -5.75 13.94 5.88
N THR A 29 -5.34 15.19 5.79
CA THR A 29 -4.20 15.70 6.57
C THR A 29 -4.57 15.78 8.05
N PRO A 30 -3.58 15.72 8.97
CA PRO A 30 -3.82 15.88 10.40
C PRO A 30 -4.59 17.19 10.69
N PRO A 31 -5.68 17.14 11.46
CA PRO A 31 -6.38 18.34 11.89
C PRO A 31 -5.48 19.27 12.71
N GLY A 32 -5.47 20.57 12.40
CA GLY A 32 -4.60 21.55 13.06
C GLY A 32 -4.92 21.79 14.55
N ASN A 33 -6.05 21.29 15.04
CA ASN A 33 -6.43 21.33 16.46
C ASN A 33 -5.94 20.12 17.26
N GLY A 34 -5.14 19.23 16.65
CA GLY A 34 -4.63 18.01 17.29
C GLY A 34 -5.67 16.90 17.48
N SER A 35 -6.87 17.04 16.91
CA SER A 35 -7.85 15.95 16.90
C SER A 35 -7.36 14.81 16.02
N VAL A 36 -7.60 13.57 16.45
CA VAL A 36 -7.31 12.37 15.66
C VAL A 36 -8.57 11.96 14.92
N VAL A 37 -8.51 11.93 13.59
CA VAL A 37 -9.62 11.48 12.73
C VAL A 37 -9.10 10.39 11.82
N HIS A 38 -8.97 9.19 12.40
CA HIS A 38 -8.45 8.00 11.74
C HIS A 38 -9.41 6.82 11.92
N MET A 39 -9.60 6.02 10.88
CA MET A 39 -10.63 4.97 10.79
C MET A 39 -12.06 5.46 11.08
N ASN A 40 -12.35 6.72 10.79
CA ASN A 40 -13.69 7.27 10.99
C ASN A 40 -14.59 6.90 9.82
N GLN A 41 -15.58 6.03 10.04
CA GLN A 41 -16.51 5.64 8.99
C GLN A 41 -17.75 6.54 8.99
N SER A 42 -18.06 7.13 7.84
CA SER A 42 -19.30 7.87 7.59
C SER A 42 -19.96 7.33 6.32
N ASN A 43 -21.14 6.74 6.48
CA ASN A 43 -21.83 5.98 5.42
C ASN A 43 -20.93 4.87 4.85
N ALA A 44 -20.64 4.94 3.55
CA ALA A 44 -19.79 4.01 2.81
C ALA A 44 -18.32 4.47 2.75
N THR A 45 -17.99 5.65 3.28
CA THR A 45 -16.65 6.24 3.17
C THR A 45 -15.91 6.12 4.50
N LEU A 46 -14.70 5.57 4.46
CA LEU A 46 -13.77 5.53 5.58
C LEU A 46 -12.78 6.68 5.46
N GLN A 47 -12.72 7.53 6.49
CA GLN A 47 -11.73 8.59 6.57
C GLN A 47 -10.49 8.09 7.30
N LEU A 48 -9.33 8.31 6.69
CA LEU A 48 -8.03 7.90 7.19
C LEU A 48 -7.11 9.11 7.30
N GLN A 49 -6.60 9.39 8.49
CA GLN A 49 -5.54 10.38 8.66
C GLN A 49 -4.26 9.84 8.02
N VAL A 50 -3.66 10.62 7.10
CA VAL A 50 -2.59 10.14 6.22
C VAL A 50 -1.28 9.84 6.93
N ASP A 51 -0.95 10.59 7.99
CA ASP A 51 0.24 10.37 8.82
C ASP A 51 0.12 9.09 9.64
N ILE A 52 -1.02 8.85 10.28
CA ILE A 52 -1.28 7.63 11.05
C ILE A 52 -1.32 6.43 10.11
N PHE A 53 -2.01 6.55 8.96
CA PHE A 53 -2.06 5.48 7.98
C PHE A 53 -0.67 5.10 7.45
N ALA A 54 0.21 6.08 7.23
CA ALA A 54 1.58 5.80 6.83
C ALA A 54 2.34 4.98 7.89
N MET A 55 2.13 5.30 9.17
CA MET A 55 2.69 4.53 10.28
C MET A 55 2.08 3.13 10.37
N ASP A 56 0.76 2.98 10.22
CA ASP A 56 0.09 1.68 10.21
C ASP A 56 0.63 0.77 9.10
N MET A 57 0.93 1.34 7.92
CA MET A 57 1.54 0.59 6.82
C MET A 57 2.97 0.14 7.14
N ALA A 58 3.77 0.99 7.78
CA ALA A 58 5.12 0.62 8.22
C ALA A 58 5.06 -0.51 9.26
N ASP A 59 4.22 -0.34 10.28
CA ASP A 59 4.04 -1.33 11.35
C ASP A 59 3.51 -2.66 10.80
N ALA A 60 2.58 -2.63 9.84
CA ALA A 60 2.06 -3.82 9.20
C ALA A 60 3.12 -4.56 8.39
N VAL A 61 4.01 -3.83 7.69
CA VAL A 61 5.14 -4.42 6.96
C VAL A 61 6.13 -5.06 7.94
N ASP A 62 6.46 -4.38 9.04
CA ASP A 62 7.36 -4.93 10.06
C ASP A 62 6.77 -6.19 10.72
N ALA A 63 5.49 -6.16 11.06
CA ALA A 63 4.78 -7.33 11.60
C ALA A 63 4.76 -8.49 10.60
N TRP A 64 4.50 -8.21 9.32
CA TRP A 64 4.54 -9.22 8.26
C TRP A 64 5.95 -9.80 8.10
N ALA A 65 6.99 -8.96 8.02
CA ALA A 65 8.38 -9.37 7.90
C ALA A 65 8.79 -10.31 9.04
N ASN A 66 8.39 -9.99 10.27
CA ASN A 66 8.59 -10.86 11.43
C ASN A 66 7.83 -12.18 11.32
N SER A 67 6.58 -12.16 10.83
CA SER A 67 5.76 -13.37 10.68
C SER A 67 6.33 -14.37 9.67
N VAL A 68 7.08 -13.89 8.68
CA VAL A 68 7.71 -14.71 7.62
C VAL A 68 9.22 -14.87 7.81
N ALA A 69 9.77 -14.52 8.96
CA ALA A 69 11.21 -14.56 9.24
C ALA A 69 11.82 -15.97 9.04
N ASN A 70 11.04 -17.02 9.30
CA ASN A 70 11.47 -18.42 9.17
C ASN A 70 11.11 -19.06 7.82
N ASP A 71 10.45 -18.33 6.90
CA ASP A 71 10.11 -18.83 5.58
C ASP A 71 11.26 -18.53 4.60
N THR A 72 12.11 -19.53 4.37
CA THR A 72 13.27 -19.40 3.49
C THR A 72 12.89 -18.95 2.08
N GLN A 73 11.73 -19.37 1.54
CA GLN A 73 11.34 -18.97 0.18
C GLN A 73 10.98 -17.49 0.11
N ILE A 74 10.30 -16.97 1.14
CA ILE A 74 9.95 -15.55 1.22
C ILE A 74 11.20 -14.71 1.46
N GLN A 75 12.10 -15.14 2.34
CA GLN A 75 13.37 -14.44 2.61
C GLN A 75 14.25 -14.34 1.35
N GLU A 76 14.34 -15.40 0.54
CA GLU A 76 15.10 -15.33 -0.72
C GLU A 76 14.48 -14.35 -1.72
N ARG A 77 13.15 -14.25 -1.77
CA ARG A 77 12.47 -13.25 -2.63
C ARG A 77 12.66 -11.82 -2.12
N MET A 78 12.71 -11.61 -0.81
CA MET A 78 12.96 -10.30 -0.21
C MET A 78 14.34 -9.75 -0.58
N LYS A 79 15.37 -10.62 -0.71
CA LYS A 79 16.71 -10.21 -1.14
C LYS A 79 16.76 -9.63 -2.56
N ALA A 80 15.76 -9.93 -3.39
CA ALA A 80 15.64 -9.40 -4.75
C ALA A 80 14.90 -8.04 -4.81
N LEU A 81 14.42 -7.53 -3.67
CA LEU A 81 13.79 -6.21 -3.60
C LEU A 81 14.83 -5.10 -3.75
N LEU A 82 14.36 -3.92 -4.14
CA LEU A 82 15.19 -2.74 -4.34
C LEU A 82 15.83 -2.33 -3.01
N VAL A 83 17.16 -2.29 -3.00
CA VAL A 83 17.95 -1.80 -1.85
C VAL A 83 18.19 -0.32 -2.04
N ILE A 84 17.72 0.50 -1.09
CA ILE A 84 18.01 1.93 -1.05
C ILE A 84 19.31 2.11 -0.25
N HIS A 85 20.33 2.65 -0.92
CA HIS A 85 21.61 2.95 -0.28
C HIS A 85 21.61 4.36 0.31
N ASP A 86 22.15 4.49 1.51
CA ASP A 86 22.34 5.79 2.15
C ASP A 86 23.45 6.59 1.44
N SER A 87 23.17 7.87 1.15
CA SER A 87 24.10 8.75 0.43
C SER A 87 25.07 9.50 1.34
N SER A 88 24.92 9.43 2.66
CA SER A 88 25.69 10.24 3.61
C SER A 88 27.16 9.77 3.75
N GLY A 89 27.44 8.51 3.43
CA GLY A 89 28.80 7.94 3.41
C GLY A 89 29.49 7.91 2.04
N GLY A 90 28.82 8.37 0.98
CA GLY A 90 29.23 8.15 -0.41
C GLY A 90 28.85 6.75 -0.90
N VAL A 91 28.17 6.69 -2.05
CA VAL A 91 27.74 5.41 -2.65
C VAL A 91 28.84 4.93 -3.60
N TRP A 92 29.43 3.77 -3.31
CA TRP A 92 30.43 3.12 -4.15
C TRP A 92 29.87 1.79 -4.64
N PHE A 93 29.96 1.55 -5.95
CA PHE A 93 29.41 0.38 -6.65
C PHE A 93 30.44 -0.73 -6.82
#